data_AF-A0A528TIV1-F1
#
_entry.id   AF-A0A528TIV1-F1
#
_cell.length_a   1.000
_cell.length_b   1.000
_cell.length_c   1.000
_cell.angle_alpha   90.00
_cell.angle_beta   90.00
_cell.angle_gamma   90.00
#
_symmetry.space_group_name_H-M   'P 1'
#
loop_
_entity.id
_entity.type
_entity.pdbx_description
1 polymer ?
#
loop_
_entity_poly.entity_id
_entity_poly.type
_entity_poly.pdbx_seq_one_letter_code
_entity_poly.pdbx_strand_id
1 'polypeptide(L)'
;MNRLFWVVMLVIGAGLILLMMNDSAGRTFGIENNDFSRLIWVGVLVAVIGASLIRSGRPLGDMARNFGVWAAIVLALIAGYQYRYELQDVVSRVTAGLV
;
A
#
# COMPACT_ATOMS: atom_id res chain seq x y z
N MET A 1 -5.32 16.06 20.62
CA MET A 1 -5.65 15.46 19.29
C MET A 1 -5.30 16.46 18.21
N ASN A 2 -4.52 16.05 17.21
CA ASN A 2 -3.86 16.97 16.28
C ASN A 2 -4.86 17.52 15.25
N ARG A 3 -4.99 18.85 15.10
CA ARG A 3 -5.96 19.49 14.16
C ARG A 3 -5.82 18.98 12.72
N LEU A 4 -4.59 18.64 12.33
CA LEU A 4 -4.23 18.07 11.04
C LEU A 4 -4.90 16.71 10.77
N PHE A 5 -5.09 15.89 11.82
CA PHE A 5 -5.80 14.61 11.70
C PHE A 5 -7.25 14.81 11.30
N TRP A 6 -7.94 15.78 11.92
CA TRP A 6 -9.33 16.10 11.60
C TRP A 6 -9.49 16.67 10.19
N VAL A 7 -8.54 17.50 9.74
CA VAL A 7 -8.53 18.01 8.35
C VAL A 7 -8.38 16.87 7.35
N VAL A 8 -7.43 15.96 7.59
CA VAL A 8 -7.21 14.79 6.71
C VAL A 8 -8.45 13.88 6.70
N MET A 9 -9.05 13.61 7.86
CA MET A 9 -10.30 12.84 7.94
C MET A 9 -11.45 13.49 7.18
N LEU A 10 -11.58 14.82 7.26
CA LEU A 10 -12.63 15.57 6.57
C LEU A 10 -12.45 15.49 5.05
N VAL A 11 -11.21 15.65 4.56
CA VAL A 11 -10.89 15.55 3.12
C VAL A 11 -11.19 14.14 2.59
N ILE A 12 -10.79 13.11 3.32
CA ILE A 12 -11.06 11.72 2.93
C ILE A 12 -12.57 11.44 2.95
N GLY A 13 -13.28 11.85 4.00
CA GLY A 13 -14.72 11.66 4.12
C GLY A 13 -15.50 12.39 3.02
N ALA A 14 -15.13 13.63 2.71
CA ALA A 14 -15.74 14.40 1.63
C ALA A 14 -15.50 13.75 0.25
N GLY A 15 -14.30 13.23 -0.01
CA GLY A 15 -13.99 12.50 -1.24
C GLY A 15 -14.81 11.22 -1.41
N LEU A 16 -15.00 10.47 -0.32
CA LEU A 16 -15.83 9.26 -0.32
C LEU A 16 -17.31 9.57 -0.56
N ILE A 17 -17.84 10.64 0.07
CA ILE A 17 -19.23 11.07 -0.14
C ILE A 17 -19.46 11.50 -1.59
N LEU A 18 -18.52 12.24 -2.18
CA LEU A 18 -18.61 12.64 -3.60
C LEU A 18 -18.59 11.44 -4.55
N LEU A 19 -17.74 10.44 -4.29
CA LEU A 19 -17.71 9.20 -5.05
C LEU A 19 -19.04 8.44 -4.94
N MET A 20 -19.56 8.29 -3.72
CA MET A 20 -20.80 7.57 -3.45
C MET A 20 -22.02 8.26 -4.07
N MET A 21 -22.05 9.60 -4.08
CA MET A 21 -23.12 10.35 -4.74
C MET A 21 -23.04 10.29 -6.27
N ASN A 22 -21.86 10.02 -6.83
CA ASN A 22 -21.65 10.06 -8.28
C ASN A 22 -21.57 8.67 -8.95
N ASP A 23 -21.90 7.60 -8.23
CA ASP A 23 -21.93 6.22 -8.72
C ASP A 23 -22.85 6.03 -9.95
N SER A 24 -23.84 6.91 -10.13
CA SER A 24 -24.86 6.78 -11.19
C SER A 24 -24.53 7.53 -12.49
N ALA A 25 -23.57 8.47 -12.49
CA ALA A 25 -23.35 9.38 -13.63
C ALA A 25 -22.27 8.89 -14.62
N GLY A 26 -21.56 7.81 -14.31
CA GLY A 26 -20.46 7.25 -15.12
C GLY A 26 -19.20 8.13 -15.22
N ARG A 27 -19.28 9.43 -14.90
CA ARG A 27 -18.19 10.41 -14.96
C ARG A 27 -18.21 11.34 -13.75
N THR A 28 -17.07 11.54 -13.10
CA THR A 28 -16.84 12.47 -11.98
C THR A 28 -15.91 13.60 -12.42
N PHE A 29 -16.37 14.86 -12.32
CA PHE A 29 -15.64 16.04 -12.82
C PHE A 29 -15.21 15.94 -14.30
N GLY A 30 -15.97 15.23 -15.14
CA GLY A 30 -15.65 15.01 -16.56
C GLY A 30 -14.65 13.88 -16.81
N ILE A 31 -14.14 13.23 -15.77
CA ILE A 31 -13.26 12.06 -15.83
C ILE A 31 -14.09 10.80 -15.63
N GLU A 32 -13.77 9.71 -16.31
CA GLU A 32 -14.42 8.42 -16.11
C GLU A 32 -14.26 7.95 -14.66
N ASN A 33 -15.33 7.39 -14.06
CA ASN A 33 -15.34 7.12 -12.63
C ASN A 33 -14.27 6.10 -12.19
N ASN A 34 -13.91 5.17 -13.07
CA ASN A 34 -12.82 4.21 -12.84
C ASN A 34 -11.45 4.91 -12.76
N ASP A 35 -11.19 5.86 -13.65
CA ASP A 35 -9.95 6.64 -13.66
C ASP A 35 -9.88 7.61 -12.48
N PHE A 36 -11.01 8.23 -12.14
CA PHE A 36 -11.12 9.09 -10.96
C PHE A 36 -10.91 8.31 -9.65
N SER A 37 -11.46 7.09 -9.55
CA SER A 37 -11.23 6.19 -8.42
C SER A 37 -9.76 5.79 -8.31
N ARG A 38 -9.11 5.43 -9.43
CA ARG A 38 -7.67 5.10 -9.46
C ARG A 38 -6.81 6.30 -9.07
N LEU A 39 -7.15 7.50 -9.54
CA LEU A 39 -6.48 8.75 -9.17
C LEU A 39 -6.59 9.04 -7.68
N ILE A 40 -7.78 8.88 -7.10
CA ILE A 40 -7.99 9.05 -5.66
C ILE A 40 -7.17 8.01 -4.89
N TRP A 41 -7.21 6.74 -5.28
CA TRP A 41 -6.52 5.67 -4.56
C TRP A 41 -5.00 5.88 -4.55
N VAL A 42 -4.41 6.11 -5.72
CA VAL A 42 -2.97 6.40 -5.84
C VAL A 42 -2.61 7.73 -5.19
N GLY A 43 -3.44 8.76 -5.38
CA GLY A 43 -3.23 10.08 -4.81
C GLY A 43 -3.22 10.07 -3.28
N VAL A 44 -4.15 9.35 -2.65
CA VAL A 44 -4.19 9.18 -1.19
C VAL A 44 -2.95 8.42 -0.71
N LEU A 45 -2.54 7.34 -1.39
CA LEU A 45 -1.35 6.59 -1.03
C LEU A 45 -0.08 7.45 -1.08
N VAL A 46 0.11 8.16 -2.19
CA VAL A 46 1.26 9.05 -2.39
C VAL A 46 1.22 10.20 -1.38
N ALA A 47 0.05 10.77 -1.10
CA ALA A 47 -0.09 11.84 -0.12
C ALA A 47 0.22 11.35 1.30
N VAL A 48 -0.24 10.17 1.71
CA VAL A 48 0.04 9.59 3.03
C VAL A 48 1.53 9.28 3.17
N ILE A 49 2.12 8.64 2.17
CA ILE A 49 3.55 8.32 2.16
C ILE A 49 4.37 9.62 2.17
N GLY A 50 4.10 10.54 1.25
CA GLY A 50 4.79 11.83 1.14
C GLY A 50 4.67 12.66 2.42
N ALA A 51 3.47 12.77 3.00
CA ALA A 51 3.25 13.48 4.25
C ALA A 51 3.98 12.82 5.43
N SER A 52 4.05 11.49 5.45
CA SER A 52 4.80 10.75 6.47
C SER A 52 6.32 11.00 6.36
N LEU A 53 6.86 11.09 5.14
CA LEU A 53 8.27 11.43 4.94
C LEU A 53 8.56 12.88 5.37
N ILE A 54 7.74 13.84 4.92
CA ILE A 54 7.92 15.27 5.22
C ILE A 54 7.83 15.54 6.73
N ARG A 55 6.90 14.88 7.43
CA ARG A 55 6.70 15.08 8.87
C ARG A 55 7.76 14.40 9.74
N SER A 56 8.49 13.42 9.21
CA SER A 56 9.41 12.62 10.03
C SER A 56 10.64 13.37 10.51
N GLY A 57 11.07 14.43 9.79
CA GLY A 57 12.32 15.15 10.06
C GLY A 57 13.57 14.27 10.02
N ARG A 58 13.45 13.01 9.54
CA ARG A 58 14.54 12.05 9.45
C ARG A 58 15.19 12.12 8.06
N PRO A 59 16.49 11.86 7.95
CA PRO A 59 17.14 11.81 6.64
C PRO A 59 16.45 10.79 5.74
N LEU A 60 16.07 11.22 4.54
CA LEU A 60 15.32 10.43 3.55
C LEU A 60 16.01 9.09 3.23
N GLY A 61 17.34 9.06 3.29
CA GLY A 61 18.15 7.84 3.08
C GLY A 61 17.87 6.74 4.11
N ASP A 62 17.72 7.08 5.39
CA ASP A 62 17.44 6.10 6.44
C ASP A 62 16.02 5.53 6.31
N MET A 63 15.06 6.38 5.94
CA MET A 63 13.70 5.94 5.64
C MET A 63 13.65 5.03 4.41
N ALA A 64 14.29 5.43 3.31
CA ALA A 64 14.36 4.64 2.09
C ALA A 64 15.04 3.28 2.33
N ARG A 65 16.09 3.25 3.15
CA ARG A 65 16.77 2.01 3.54
C ARG A 65 15.86 1.09 4.33
N ASN A 66 15.13 1.62 5.32
CA ASN A 66 14.19 0.83 6.10
C ASN A 66 13.02 0.30 5.25
N PHE A 67 12.42 1.15 4.40
CA PHE A 67 11.40 0.73 3.44
C PHE A 67 11.94 -0.31 2.45
N GLY A 68 13.18 -0.17 1.98
CA GLY A 68 13.84 -1.12 1.10
C GLY A 68 14.05 -2.49 1.75
N VAL A 69 14.43 -2.53 3.03
CA VAL A 69 14.53 -3.78 3.81
C VAL A 69 13.17 -4.46 3.92
N TRP A 70 12.13 -3.72 4.28
CA TRP A 70 10.77 -4.27 4.34
C TRP A 70 10.27 -4.77 2.98
N ALA A 71 10.52 -4.03 1.91
CA ALA A 71 10.18 -4.45 0.55
C ALA A 71 10.93 -5.73 0.16
N ALA A 72 12.22 -5.84 0.49
CA ALA A 72 13.01 -7.05 0.25
C ALA A 72 12.46 -8.26 1.03
N ILE A 73 12.04 -8.07 2.29
CA ILE A 73 11.40 -9.12 3.09
C ILE A 73 10.10 -9.59 2.42
N VAL A 74 9.23 -8.66 2.01
CA VAL A 74 7.97 -9.00 1.32
C VAL A 74 8.24 -9.75 0.02
N LEU A 75 9.22 -9.31 -0.78
CA LEU A 75 9.61 -10.00 -2.01
C LEU A 75 10.17 -11.39 -1.74
N ALA A 76 10.98 -11.56 -0.70
CA ALA A 76 11.47 -12.88 -0.28
C ALA A 76 10.33 -13.81 0.15
N LEU A 77 9.32 -13.28 0.86
CA LEU A 77 8.13 -14.03 1.25
C LEU A 77 7.28 -14.44 0.04
N ILE A 78 7.10 -13.52 -0.93
CA ILE A 78 6.39 -13.82 -2.19
C ILE A 78 7.12 -14.91 -2.97
N ALA A 79 8.44 -14.79 -3.11
CA ALA A 79 9.26 -15.79 -3.77
C ALA A 79 9.16 -17.14 -3.04
N GLY A 80 9.35 -17.17 -1.72
CA GLY A 80 9.22 -18.38 -0.92
C GLY A 80 7.82 -19.01 -1.03
N TYR A 81 6.77 -18.21 -1.12
CA TYR A 81 5.41 -18.70 -1.34
C TYR A 81 5.23 -19.31 -2.75
N GLN A 82 5.82 -18.72 -3.79
CA GLN A 82 5.80 -19.34 -5.12
C GLN A 82 6.52 -20.70 -5.12
N TYR A 83 7.66 -20.78 -4.45
CA TYR A 83 8.43 -22.01 -4.31
C TYR A 83 7.89 -22.97 -3.25
N ARG A 84 6.72 -22.69 -2.64
CA ARG A 84 6.16 -23.48 -1.53
C ARG A 84 6.15 -24.99 -1.81
N TYR A 85 5.74 -25.40 -3.01
CA TYR A 85 5.62 -26.81 -3.35
C TYR A 85 6.98 -27.50 -3.53
N GLU A 86 7.98 -26.78 -4.04
CA GLU A 86 9.36 -27.28 -4.18
C GLU A 86 10.08 -27.33 -2.83
N LEU A 87 9.84 -26.32 -1.97
CA LEU A 87 10.36 -26.29 -0.60
C LEU A 87 9.80 -27.43 0.24
N GLN A 88 8.55 -27.83 0.02
CA GLN A 88 7.96 -29.01 0.67
C GLN A 88 8.66 -30.30 0.26
N ASP A 89 9.01 -30.47 -1.02
CA ASP A 89 9.72 -31.66 -1.49
C ASP A 89 11.16 -31.73 -0.90
N VAL A 90 11.85 -30.59 -0.81
CA VAL A 90 13.18 -30.51 -0.17
C VAL A 90 13.11 -30.84 1.32
N VAL A 91 12.13 -30.29 2.05
CA VAL A 91 11.94 -30.60 3.48
C VAL A 91 11.63 -32.09 3.66
N SER A 92 10.79 -32.66 2.81
CA SER A 92 10.46 -34.09 2.83
C SER A 92 11.71 -34.95 2.69
N ARG A 93 12.61 -34.59 1.77
CA ARG A 93 13.88 -35.30 1.52
C ARG A 93 14.89 -35.15 2.64
N VAL A 94 15.01 -33.96 3.23
CA VAL A 94 15.93 -33.71 4.35
C VAL A 94 15.45 -34.44 5.60
N THR A 95 14.17 -34.38 5.91
CA THR A 95 13.60 -35.10 7.07
C THR A 95 13.66 -36.62 6.88
N ALA A 96 13.41 -37.11 5.67
CA ALA A 96 13.57 -38.54 5.35
C ALA A 96 15.04 -39.02 5.41
N GLY A 97 16.01 -38.13 5.28
CA GLY A 97 17.43 -38.44 5.48
C GLY A 97 17.89 -38.37 6.93
N LEU A 98 17.07 -37.84 7.85
CA LEU A 98 17.39 -37.64 9.27
C LEU A 98 16.74 -38.68 10.21
N VAL A 99 15.77 -39.47 9.70
CA VAL A 99 15.13 -40.60 10.40
C VAL A 99 15.67 -41.90 9.85
#